data_AF-A0A7J9WGU5-F1
#
_entry.id   AF-A0A7J9WGU5-F1
#
_cell.length_a   1.000
_cell.length_b   1.000
_cell.length_c   1.000
_cell.angle_alpha   90.00
_cell.angle_beta   90.00
_cell.angle_gamma   90.00
#
_symmetry.space_group_name_H-M   'P 1'
#
loop_
_entity.id
_entity.type
_entity.pdbx_description
1 polymer ?
#
loop_
_entity_poly.entity_id
_entity_poly.type
_entity_poly.pdbx_seq_one_letter_code
_entity_poly.pdbx_strand_id
1 'polypeptide(L)'
;MGQTLAALVAGLLLLSACAPGPSEQNPAGAGGSPAARDAAAWRHLATTEGMLDGDAAAEAVEAQADLLTAWDRYGLPETAPTVDFDRSFVLLVGQPDDACVDELIGLEVRDGRLRVGWLPPPGACALPLVFRIHAVEVDRRHVPSRFDVAFDEPYSADAEQVTIEVASAEGAAPPPPAPPRSMSDADLDAVFHDQPVRRCTAADSPVLQGSGGTAHPDPESVDEQSEQAVSEQLDDVRRWLRRHGYHEDVNFVPYIDRRDGIRPGLWVDGGAAHEIRRRLDQVFGDDAVAVEKNAYDFEAVRKAQDDLLPLMGDGGPGNIVSSTGLPGPVQIGMVDPTREALDQIAAIVDVSVVCVDPQLSGVRAEVGTP
;
A
#
# COMPACT_ATOMS: atom_id res chain seq x y z
N MET A 1 -25.15 11.46 -70.01
CA MET A 1 -23.92 11.23 -70.81
C MET A 1 -22.88 10.60 -69.87
N GLY A 2 -22.27 9.47 -70.26
CA GLY A 2 -21.26 8.67 -69.52
C GLY A 2 -21.86 7.50 -68.74
N GLN A 3 -22.07 6.29 -69.28
CA GLN A 3 -21.14 5.17 -69.58
C GLN A 3 -20.50 4.52 -68.32
N THR A 4 -20.98 3.39 -67.78
CA THR A 4 -20.81 1.92 -68.09
C THR A 4 -19.50 1.27 -67.63
N LEU A 5 -19.62 0.05 -67.05
CA LEU A 5 -18.66 -1.08 -66.78
C LEU A 5 -18.39 -1.31 -65.27
N ALA A 6 -18.75 -2.40 -64.57
CA ALA A 6 -18.91 -3.85 -64.79
C ALA A 6 -17.61 -4.70 -64.80
N ALA A 7 -17.51 -5.62 -63.80
CA ALA A 7 -16.80 -6.92 -63.71
C ALA A 7 -16.31 -7.10 -62.24
N LEU A 8 -16.69 -8.07 -61.40
CA LEU A 8 -16.99 -9.51 -61.50
C LEU A 8 -15.77 -10.38 -61.85
N VAL A 9 -15.13 -10.94 -60.82
CA VAL A 9 -14.33 -12.17 -60.90
C VAL A 9 -14.59 -13.01 -59.65
N ALA A 10 -15.05 -14.24 -59.89
CA ALA A 10 -15.17 -15.34 -58.95
C ALA A 10 -14.10 -16.40 -59.26
N GLY A 11 -13.80 -17.25 -58.27
CA GLY A 11 -12.96 -18.47 -58.38
C GLY A 11 -12.18 -18.66 -57.07
N LEU A 12 -12.50 -19.54 -56.12
CA LEU A 12 -12.96 -20.95 -56.10
C LEU A 12 -11.82 -21.93 -56.45
N LEU A 13 -11.34 -22.67 -55.43
CA LEU A 13 -10.77 -24.03 -55.40
C LEU A 13 -10.24 -24.26 -53.95
N LEU A 14 -10.90 -25.02 -53.08
CA LEU A 14 -11.02 -26.49 -52.95
C LEU A 14 -9.83 -27.19 -52.27
N LEU A 15 -10.17 -27.84 -51.14
CA LEU A 15 -9.69 -29.12 -50.60
C LEU A 15 -8.23 -29.20 -50.09
N SER A 16 -8.06 -29.52 -48.80
CA SER A 16 -7.80 -30.91 -48.39
C SER A 16 -7.84 -31.09 -46.88
N ALA A 17 -8.36 -32.24 -46.46
CA ALA A 17 -8.48 -32.71 -45.09
C ALA A 17 -7.19 -33.42 -44.63
N CYS A 18 -6.96 -33.45 -43.30
CA CYS A 18 -6.51 -34.64 -42.53
C CYS A 18 -6.24 -34.24 -41.06
N ALA A 19 -6.94 -34.90 -40.13
CA ALA A 19 -6.51 -35.11 -38.74
C ALA A 19 -5.88 -36.52 -38.66
N PRO A 20 -5.41 -37.05 -37.50
CA PRO A 20 -4.79 -36.47 -36.30
C PRO A 20 -3.39 -37.11 -36.03
N GLY A 21 -2.66 -36.69 -34.98
CA GLY A 21 -1.53 -37.49 -34.48
C GLY A 21 -0.65 -36.82 -33.42
N PRO A 22 -0.36 -37.49 -32.28
CA PRO A 22 0.47 -36.97 -31.18
C PRO A 22 1.97 -37.28 -31.40
N SER A 23 2.85 -36.43 -30.90
CA SER A 23 4.28 -36.72 -30.66
C SER A 23 4.77 -35.67 -29.65
N GLU A 24 4.95 -36.05 -28.39
CA GLU A 24 6.21 -36.55 -27.82
C GLU A 24 7.39 -35.58 -27.97
N GLN A 25 7.80 -35.09 -26.80
CA GLN A 25 9.18 -34.87 -26.34
C GLN A 25 10.04 -33.88 -27.15
N ASN A 26 10.30 -32.72 -26.54
CA ASN A 26 11.70 -32.45 -26.20
C ASN A 26 11.84 -31.68 -24.87
N PRO A 27 12.78 -32.10 -24.01
CA PRO A 27 13.11 -31.48 -22.74
C PRO A 27 14.21 -30.42 -22.91
N ALA A 28 14.58 -29.83 -21.78
CA ALA A 28 15.75 -28.98 -21.53
C ALA A 28 15.52 -27.46 -21.61
N GLY A 29 15.80 -26.81 -20.47
CA GLY A 29 16.67 -25.65 -20.51
C GLY A 29 16.09 -24.33 -20.05
N ALA A 30 15.47 -24.28 -18.87
CA ALA A 30 15.52 -23.06 -18.06
C ALA A 30 15.80 -23.49 -16.63
N GLY A 31 17.09 -23.58 -16.30
CA GLY A 31 17.57 -23.60 -14.93
C GLY A 31 17.18 -22.28 -14.29
N GLY A 32 16.00 -22.24 -13.67
CA GLY A 32 15.69 -21.25 -12.64
C GLY A 32 16.65 -21.51 -11.50
N SER A 33 17.64 -20.64 -11.37
CA SER A 33 18.52 -20.62 -10.21
C SER A 33 17.66 -20.51 -8.95
N PRO A 34 17.72 -21.43 -7.97
CA PRO A 34 17.10 -21.25 -6.67
C PRO A 34 17.97 -20.27 -5.85
N ALA A 35 18.09 -19.04 -6.36
CA ALA A 35 18.68 -17.94 -5.62
C ALA A 35 17.58 -17.39 -4.71
N ALA A 36 17.64 -17.85 -3.45
CA ALA A 36 17.13 -17.23 -2.25
C ALA A 36 15.93 -16.28 -2.41
N ARG A 37 14.73 -16.86 -2.29
CA ARG A 37 13.67 -16.17 -1.55
C ARG A 37 14.17 -16.04 -0.11
N ASP A 38 14.81 -14.93 0.21
CA ASP A 38 14.91 -14.48 1.61
C ASP A 38 13.49 -14.08 2.01
N ALA A 39 12.76 -15.08 2.48
CA ALA A 39 11.42 -14.94 3.02
C ALA A 39 11.41 -13.86 4.11
N ALA A 40 10.35 -13.06 4.09
CA ALA A 40 10.03 -12.05 5.09
C ALA A 40 10.42 -12.52 6.51
N ALA A 41 11.08 -11.65 7.27
CA ALA A 41 11.50 -11.91 8.66
C ALA A 41 10.30 -12.26 9.58
N TRP A 42 9.09 -12.08 9.07
CA TRP A 42 7.83 -12.37 9.70
C TRP A 42 6.75 -12.69 8.65
N ARG A 43 5.63 -13.27 9.07
CA ARG A 43 4.47 -13.52 8.22
C ARG A 43 3.20 -13.34 9.03
N HIS A 44 2.32 -12.46 8.58
CA HIS A 44 0.99 -12.34 9.18
C HIS A 44 0.18 -13.62 8.93
N LEU A 45 -0.41 -14.19 9.98
CA LEU A 45 -1.13 -15.46 9.91
C LEU A 45 -2.65 -15.25 10.00
N ALA A 46 -3.11 -14.41 10.92
CA ALA A 46 -4.53 -14.17 11.17
C ALA A 46 -4.74 -12.92 12.04
N THR A 47 -5.96 -12.39 12.00
CA THR A 47 -6.43 -11.33 12.91
C THR A 47 -7.82 -11.68 13.44
N THR A 48 -8.12 -11.28 14.67
CA THR A 48 -9.46 -11.34 15.27
C THR A 48 -9.70 -10.15 16.18
N GLU A 49 -10.96 -9.85 16.51
CA GLU A 49 -11.31 -8.82 17.49
C GLU A 49 -11.21 -9.39 18.91
N GLY A 50 -10.54 -8.68 19.80
CA GLY A 50 -10.33 -9.11 21.18
C GLY A 50 -9.11 -8.44 21.84
N MET A 51 -8.91 -8.76 23.11
CA MET A 51 -7.73 -8.35 23.88
C MET A 51 -6.98 -9.59 24.35
N LEU A 52 -5.66 -9.45 24.48
CA LEU A 52 -4.83 -10.46 25.14
C LEU A 52 -5.15 -10.51 26.63
N ASP A 53 -4.76 -11.61 27.28
CA ASP A 53 -5.05 -11.80 28.71
C ASP A 53 -4.31 -10.74 29.54
N GLY A 54 -5.04 -10.07 30.45
CA GLY A 54 -4.47 -9.06 31.35
C GLY A 54 -4.03 -7.78 30.66
N ASP A 55 -4.60 -7.45 29.51
CA ASP A 55 -4.29 -6.24 28.72
C ASP A 55 -2.82 -6.18 28.27
N ALA A 56 -2.17 -7.35 28.14
CA ALA A 56 -0.79 -7.46 27.66
C ALA A 56 -0.68 -6.95 26.21
N ALA A 57 0.41 -6.22 25.90
CA ALA A 57 0.67 -5.76 24.55
C ALA A 57 0.98 -6.92 23.57
N ALA A 58 1.58 -8.01 24.06
CA ALA A 58 1.87 -9.19 23.25
C ALA A 58 1.98 -10.50 24.07
N GLU A 59 1.89 -11.63 23.38
CA GLU A 59 2.19 -12.97 23.90
C GLU A 59 3.01 -13.76 22.86
N ALA A 60 4.04 -14.47 23.28
CA ALA A 60 4.81 -15.35 22.41
C ALA A 60 4.42 -16.82 22.61
N VAL A 61 4.21 -17.51 21.49
CA VAL A 61 3.87 -18.93 21.42
C VAL A 61 5.03 -19.67 20.77
N GLU A 62 5.63 -20.62 21.49
CA GLU A 62 6.84 -21.33 21.05
C GLU A 62 6.62 -22.82 20.73
N ALA A 63 5.38 -23.30 20.77
CA ALA A 63 5.04 -24.69 20.46
C ALA A 63 3.68 -24.83 19.79
N GLN A 64 3.53 -25.87 18.94
CA GLN A 64 2.29 -26.11 18.18
C GLN A 64 1.07 -26.39 19.07
N ALA A 65 1.25 -27.07 20.21
CA ALA A 65 0.15 -27.33 21.14
C ALA A 65 -0.37 -26.04 21.80
N ASP A 66 0.54 -25.13 22.12
CA ASP A 66 0.20 -23.82 22.69
C ASP A 66 -0.44 -22.93 21.62
N LEU A 67 0.01 -23.02 20.36
CA LEU A 67 -0.61 -22.33 19.24
C LEU A 67 -2.07 -22.72 19.07
N LEU A 68 -2.38 -24.02 19.08
CA LEU A 68 -3.76 -24.50 18.98
C LEU A 68 -4.62 -24.00 20.15
N THR A 69 -4.04 -23.96 21.35
CA THR A 69 -4.72 -23.46 22.55
C THR A 69 -5.00 -21.96 22.45
N ALA A 70 -4.03 -21.17 22.00
CA ALA A 70 -4.18 -19.73 21.82
C ALA A 70 -5.17 -19.41 20.68
N TRP A 71 -5.14 -20.18 19.58
CA TRP A 71 -6.07 -20.02 18.46
C TRP A 71 -7.53 -20.17 18.88
N ASP A 72 -7.81 -21.21 19.68
CA ASP A 72 -9.14 -21.46 20.24
C ASP A 72 -9.51 -20.39 21.30
N ARG A 73 -8.59 -20.06 22.20
CA ARG A 73 -8.80 -19.06 23.27
C ARG A 73 -9.21 -17.71 22.71
N TYR A 74 -8.49 -17.21 21.70
CA TYR A 74 -8.73 -15.89 21.14
C TYR A 74 -9.73 -15.90 19.98
N GLY A 75 -10.26 -17.08 19.59
CA GLY A 75 -11.20 -17.19 18.48
C GLY A 75 -10.59 -16.69 17.16
N LEU A 76 -9.32 -17.00 16.92
CA LEU A 76 -8.66 -16.67 15.65
C LEU A 76 -9.35 -17.46 14.51
N PRO A 77 -9.56 -16.82 13.34
CA PRO A 77 -10.27 -17.46 12.24
C PRO A 77 -9.50 -18.66 11.68
N GLU A 78 -10.23 -19.50 10.96
CA GLU A 78 -9.68 -20.67 10.26
C GLU A 78 -9.04 -21.71 11.19
N THR A 79 -8.37 -22.70 10.59
CA THR A 79 -7.60 -23.68 11.35
C THR A 79 -6.20 -23.14 11.57
N ALA A 80 -5.68 -23.25 12.80
CA ALA A 80 -4.32 -22.81 13.12
C ALA A 80 -3.30 -23.40 12.12
N PRO A 81 -2.40 -22.57 11.56
CA PRO A 81 -1.40 -23.05 10.62
C PRO A 81 -0.38 -23.97 11.31
N THR A 82 0.33 -24.75 10.49
CA THR A 82 1.53 -25.46 10.95
C THR A 82 2.72 -24.51 10.88
N VAL A 83 3.44 -24.36 11.99
CA VAL A 83 4.62 -23.50 12.11
C VAL A 83 5.83 -24.35 12.46
N ASP A 84 6.97 -24.05 11.85
CA ASP A 84 8.26 -24.67 12.18
C ASP A 84 8.86 -23.98 13.41
N PHE A 85 8.47 -24.42 14.61
CA PHE A 85 8.87 -23.78 15.87
C PHE A 85 10.37 -23.89 16.21
N ASP A 86 11.12 -24.74 15.49
CA ASP A 86 12.59 -24.79 15.59
C ASP A 86 13.22 -23.54 14.97
N ARG A 87 12.52 -22.89 14.02
CA ARG A 87 12.99 -21.70 13.28
C ARG A 87 12.21 -20.44 13.63
N SER A 88 10.93 -20.59 13.94
CA SER A 88 10.01 -19.49 14.17
C SER A 88 9.36 -19.57 15.54
N PHE A 89 8.68 -18.52 15.93
CA PHE A 89 7.66 -18.52 16.96
C PHE A 89 6.46 -17.72 16.45
N VAL A 90 5.32 -17.80 17.14
CA VAL A 90 4.17 -16.95 16.82
C VAL A 90 4.06 -15.88 17.88
N LEU A 91 4.10 -14.62 17.47
CA LEU A 91 3.83 -13.46 18.30
C LEU A 91 2.36 -13.07 18.10
N LEU A 92 1.60 -13.09 19.18
CA LEU A 92 0.28 -12.47 19.25
C LEU A 92 0.49 -11.03 19.71
N VAL A 93 0.06 -10.06 18.91
CA VAL A 93 0.14 -8.63 19.24
C VAL A 93 -1.28 -8.11 19.39
N GLY A 94 -1.62 -7.58 20.57
CA GLY A 94 -2.85 -6.82 20.74
C GLY A 94 -2.66 -5.46 20.09
N GLN A 95 -3.62 -4.91 19.37
CA GLN A 95 -3.56 -3.54 18.87
C GLN A 95 -4.88 -2.85 19.21
N PRO A 96 -4.85 -1.74 19.97
CA PRO A 96 -5.97 -0.80 19.93
C PRO A 96 -5.97 -0.15 18.54
N ASP A 97 -6.95 -0.53 17.72
CA ASP A 97 -7.07 -0.06 16.35
C ASP A 97 -8.39 0.70 16.19
N ASP A 98 -8.47 1.65 15.27
CA ASP A 98 -9.76 2.20 14.89
C ASP A 98 -10.54 1.15 14.07
N ALA A 99 -11.85 1.32 13.91
CA ALA A 99 -12.67 0.32 13.21
C ALA A 99 -12.20 0.03 11.76
N CYS A 100 -11.36 0.90 11.17
CA CYS A 100 -10.72 0.69 9.88
C CYS A 100 -9.37 0.02 10.09
N VAL A 101 -9.20 -1.18 9.53
CA VAL A 101 -8.06 -2.07 9.81
C VAL A 101 -6.76 -1.47 9.31
N ASP A 102 -5.84 -1.20 10.23
CA ASP A 102 -4.44 -0.94 9.92
C ASP A 102 -3.80 -2.18 9.28
N GLU A 103 -3.03 -1.98 8.21
CA GLU A 103 -2.26 -3.05 7.60
C GLU A 103 -0.92 -3.20 8.32
N LEU A 104 -0.58 -4.42 8.78
CA LEU A 104 0.74 -4.71 9.32
C LEU A 104 1.78 -4.62 8.20
N ILE A 105 2.65 -3.61 8.24
CA ILE A 105 3.68 -3.37 7.22
C ILE A 105 5.10 -3.70 7.68
N GLY A 106 5.30 -3.98 8.98
CA GLY A 106 6.64 -4.32 9.46
C GLY A 106 6.74 -4.72 10.92
N LEU A 107 7.77 -5.52 11.21
CA LEU A 107 8.26 -5.81 12.55
C LEU A 107 9.77 -5.53 12.59
N GLU A 108 10.19 -4.59 13.43
CA GLU A 108 11.60 -4.23 13.60
C GLU A 108 11.96 -4.20 15.09
N VAL A 109 13.02 -4.89 15.51
CA VAL A 109 13.54 -4.75 16.87
C VAL A 109 14.66 -3.71 16.88
N ARG A 110 14.42 -2.60 17.57
CA ARG A 110 15.36 -1.49 17.69
C ARG A 110 15.53 -1.09 19.15
N ASP A 111 16.78 -0.96 19.59
CA ASP A 111 17.13 -0.63 20.97
C ASP A 111 16.49 -1.58 22.02
N GLY A 112 16.31 -2.86 21.64
CA GLY A 112 15.69 -3.88 22.48
C GLY A 112 14.15 -3.82 22.53
N ARG A 113 13.52 -2.95 21.75
CA ARG A 113 12.06 -2.84 21.64
C ARG A 113 11.58 -3.28 20.27
N LEU A 114 10.53 -4.09 20.23
CA LEU A 114 9.81 -4.39 19.00
C LEU A 114 8.97 -3.18 18.62
N ARG A 115 9.20 -2.69 17.41
CA ARG A 115 8.35 -1.73 16.73
C ARG A 115 7.50 -2.46 15.73
N VAL A 116 6.21 -2.22 15.82
CA VAL A 116 5.21 -2.75 14.90
C VAL A 116 4.80 -1.62 13.98
N GLY A 117 5.10 -1.77 12.70
CA GLY A 117 4.75 -0.80 11.66
C GLY A 117 3.33 -1.07 11.19
N TRP A 118 2.47 -0.08 11.33
CA TRP A 118 1.09 -0.11 10.88
C TRP A 118 0.89 0.94 9.79
N LEU A 119 0.23 0.56 8.70
CA LEU A 119 -0.19 1.48 7.65
C LEU A 119 -1.68 1.78 7.84
N PRO A 120 -2.04 3.03 8.20
CA PRO A 120 -3.45 3.37 8.35
C PRO A 120 -4.16 3.32 6.99
N PRO A 121 -5.43 2.86 6.97
CA PRO A 121 -6.21 2.84 5.76
C PRO A 121 -6.42 4.26 5.20
N PRO A 122 -6.57 4.41 3.88
CA PRO A 122 -6.78 5.72 3.27
C PRO A 122 -8.10 6.34 3.73
N GLY A 123 -8.03 7.59 4.21
CA GLY A 123 -9.16 8.34 4.76
C GLY A 123 -9.22 8.23 6.28
N ALA A 124 -9.05 9.37 6.97
CA ALA A 124 -9.03 9.43 8.43
C ALA A 124 -10.30 8.80 9.03
N CYS A 125 -10.16 7.63 9.66
CA CYS A 125 -11.25 7.00 10.38
C CYS A 125 -11.27 7.51 11.82
N ALA A 126 -12.34 8.21 12.20
CA ALA A 126 -12.60 8.63 13.58
C ALA A 126 -13.73 7.76 14.17
N LEU A 127 -13.51 6.46 14.20
CA LEU A 127 -14.45 5.47 14.75
C LEU A 127 -13.97 4.99 16.13
N PRO A 128 -14.84 4.41 16.97
CA PRO A 128 -14.42 3.94 18.28
C PRO A 128 -13.31 2.87 18.17
N LEU A 129 -12.36 2.91 19.10
CA LEU A 129 -11.28 1.93 19.21
C LEU A 129 -11.85 0.52 19.37
N VAL A 130 -11.38 -0.38 18.52
CA VAL A 130 -11.63 -1.82 18.54
C VAL A 130 -10.29 -2.51 18.77
N PHE A 131 -10.17 -3.26 19.86
CA PHE A 131 -8.99 -4.06 20.10
C PHE A 131 -8.98 -5.27 19.17
N ARG A 132 -7.82 -5.50 18.54
CA ARG A 132 -7.56 -6.63 17.65
C ARG A 132 -6.36 -7.41 18.13
N ILE A 133 -6.35 -8.71 17.84
CA ILE A 133 -5.21 -9.59 18.07
C ILE A 133 -4.68 -10.04 16.73
N HIS A 134 -3.42 -9.74 16.45
CA HIS A 134 -2.72 -10.14 15.24
C HIS A 134 -1.77 -11.30 15.56
N ALA A 135 -1.96 -12.44 14.89
CA ALA A 135 -1.04 -13.57 14.97
C ALA A 135 0.02 -13.44 13.88
N VAL A 136 1.28 -13.31 14.28
CA VAL A 136 2.40 -13.11 13.36
C VAL A 136 3.45 -14.19 13.60
N GLU A 137 3.79 -14.97 12.59
CA GLU A 137 4.96 -15.84 12.63
C GLU A 137 6.22 -14.99 12.51
N VAL A 138 7.21 -15.20 13.38
CA VAL A 138 8.47 -14.44 13.40
C VAL A 138 9.65 -15.41 13.35
N ASP A 139 10.59 -15.18 12.45
CA ASP A 139 11.81 -15.98 12.35
C ASP A 139 12.78 -15.61 13.48
N ARG A 140 13.15 -16.60 14.31
CA ARG A 140 14.02 -16.45 15.48
C ARG A 140 15.40 -15.88 15.13
N ARG A 141 15.85 -15.97 13.88
CA ARG A 141 17.14 -15.47 13.42
C ARG A 141 17.18 -13.95 13.26
N HIS A 142 16.01 -13.31 13.19
CA HIS A 142 15.87 -11.88 12.90
C HIS A 142 15.53 -11.03 14.13
N VAL A 143 15.28 -11.66 15.27
CA VAL A 143 14.99 -10.98 16.54
C VAL A 143 15.93 -11.46 17.64
N PRO A 144 16.28 -10.60 18.62
CA PRO A 144 17.02 -11.06 19.79
C PRO A 144 16.16 -12.03 20.62
N SER A 145 16.80 -12.85 21.44
CA SER A 145 16.11 -13.78 22.36
C SER A 145 15.33 -13.07 23.47
N ARG A 146 15.51 -11.75 23.62
CA ARG A 146 14.79 -10.92 24.59
C ARG A 146 14.54 -9.53 24.01
N PHE A 147 13.29 -9.11 24.00
CA PHE A 147 12.88 -7.77 23.57
C PHE A 147 11.60 -7.34 24.28
N ASP A 148 11.38 -6.03 24.37
CA ASP A 148 10.18 -5.44 24.93
C ASP A 148 9.16 -5.14 23.83
N VAL A 149 7.86 -5.32 24.11
CA VAL A 149 6.77 -4.90 23.24
C VAL A 149 5.92 -3.90 24.01
N ALA A 150 5.72 -2.72 23.42
CA ALA A 150 4.91 -1.64 23.95
C ALA A 150 4.29 -0.85 22.79
N PHE A 151 3.18 -0.17 23.03
CA PHE A 151 2.63 0.78 22.08
C PHE A 151 3.22 2.17 22.28
N ASP A 152 3.44 2.86 21.17
CA ASP A 152 3.74 4.28 21.17
C ASP A 152 2.45 5.09 21.44
N GLU A 153 2.59 6.37 21.80
CA GLU A 153 1.46 7.30 21.91
C GLU A 153 0.63 7.35 20.61
N PRO A 154 -0.71 7.46 20.67
CA PRO A 154 -1.54 7.69 21.88
C PRO A 154 -1.92 6.41 22.65
N TYR A 155 -1.50 5.23 22.17
CA TYR A 155 -1.98 3.93 22.64
C TYR A 155 -1.19 3.34 23.81
N SER A 156 -0.17 4.04 24.29
CA SER A 156 0.73 3.59 25.36
C SER A 156 0.00 3.27 26.68
N ALA A 157 -1.16 3.87 26.91
CA ALA A 157 -1.96 3.71 28.12
C ALA A 157 -2.95 2.52 28.05
N ASP A 158 -3.18 1.97 26.85
CA ASP A 158 -4.23 1.00 26.57
C ASP A 158 -3.74 -0.46 26.66
N ALA A 159 -2.42 -0.68 26.81
CA ALA A 159 -1.88 -2.02 27.05
C ALA A 159 -0.61 -2.00 27.90
N GLU A 160 -0.41 -3.07 28.67
CA GLU A 160 0.78 -3.25 29.50
C GLU A 160 1.99 -3.66 28.62
N GLN A 161 3.09 -2.92 28.76
CA GLN A 161 4.37 -3.30 28.16
C GLN A 161 4.78 -4.70 28.69
N VAL A 162 5.13 -5.59 27.78
CA VAL A 162 5.63 -6.93 28.11
C VAL A 162 7.05 -7.12 27.61
N THR A 163 7.86 -7.84 28.37
CA THR A 163 9.14 -8.37 27.88
C THR A 163 8.90 -9.78 27.35
N ILE A 164 9.20 -10.00 26.08
CA ILE A 164 9.18 -11.30 25.43
C ILE A 164 10.56 -11.92 25.52
N GLU A 165 10.62 -13.16 26.02
CA GLU A 165 11.81 -14.01 25.98
C GLU A 165 11.49 -15.23 25.12
N VAL A 166 12.31 -15.47 24.11
CA VAL A 166 12.17 -16.61 23.19
C VAL A 166 13.48 -17.37 23.10
N ALA A 167 13.41 -18.68 22.91
CA ALA A 167 14.61 -19.47 22.69
C ALA A 167 15.40 -18.94 21.48
N SER A 168 16.70 -18.71 21.66
CA SER A 168 17.58 -18.36 20.55
C SER A 168 17.65 -19.52 19.56
N ALA A 169 17.60 -19.23 18.25
CA ALA A 169 17.89 -20.24 17.25
C ALA A 169 19.29 -20.85 17.51
N GLU A 170 19.42 -22.17 17.50
CA GLU A 170 20.73 -22.82 17.57
C GLU A 170 21.51 -22.51 16.28
N GLY A 171 22.36 -21.50 16.36
CA GLY A 171 23.15 -20.99 15.25
C GLY A 171 23.40 -19.50 15.46
N ALA A 172 24.59 -19.01 15.11
CA ALA A 172 24.84 -17.58 15.17
C ALA A 172 23.75 -16.86 14.34
N ALA A 173 22.99 -15.97 14.99
CA ALA A 173 22.05 -15.13 14.28
C ALA A 173 22.80 -14.46 13.12
N PRO A 174 22.24 -14.47 11.88
CA PRO A 174 22.78 -13.63 10.84
C PRO A 174 22.87 -12.20 11.40
N PRO A 175 23.95 -11.45 11.11
CA PRO A 175 24.02 -10.07 11.55
C PRO A 175 22.75 -9.36 11.08
N PRO A 176 22.15 -8.48 11.91
CA PRO A 176 20.97 -7.73 11.50
C PRO A 176 21.27 -7.02 10.17
N PRO A 177 20.28 -6.85 9.28
CA PRO A 177 20.47 -6.09 8.05
C PRO A 177 21.10 -4.75 8.42
N ALA A 178 22.09 -4.32 7.63
CA ALA A 178 22.70 -3.03 7.85
C ALA A 178 21.59 -1.97 7.83
N PRO A 179 21.57 -1.00 8.77
CA PRO A 179 20.56 0.04 8.76
C PRO A 179 20.58 0.75 7.39
N PRO A 180 19.42 1.24 6.91
CA PRO A 180 19.35 2.00 5.67
C PRO A 180 20.42 3.08 5.64
N ARG A 181 21.16 3.17 4.54
CA ARG A 181 22.17 4.21 4.39
C ARG A 181 21.45 5.52 4.17
N SER A 182 21.78 6.53 4.98
CA SER A 182 21.39 7.89 4.64
C SER A 182 22.02 8.26 3.29
N MET A 183 21.20 8.44 2.25
CA MET A 183 21.66 8.89 0.94
C MET A 183 21.58 10.41 0.89
N SER A 184 22.63 11.06 0.36
CA SER A 184 22.54 12.49 0.03
C SER A 184 21.68 12.68 -1.23
N ASP A 185 21.15 13.88 -1.46
CA ASP A 185 20.45 14.19 -2.71
C ASP A 185 21.32 13.92 -3.94
N ALA A 186 22.63 14.15 -3.86
CA ALA A 186 23.57 13.85 -4.95
C ALA A 186 23.72 12.34 -5.20
N ASP A 187 23.72 11.52 -4.15
CA ASP A 187 23.77 10.06 -4.30
C ASP A 187 22.47 9.54 -4.91
N LEU A 188 21.33 10.10 -4.49
CA LEU A 188 20.04 9.76 -5.06
C LEU A 188 19.98 10.17 -6.53
N ASP A 189 20.35 11.41 -6.87
CA ASP A 189 20.40 11.87 -8.26
C ASP A 189 21.32 11.01 -9.14
N ALA A 190 22.42 10.50 -8.60
CA ALA A 190 23.32 9.58 -9.31
C ALA A 190 22.67 8.22 -9.61
N VAL A 191 21.78 7.73 -8.73
CA VAL A 191 21.00 6.50 -8.98
C VAL A 191 19.98 6.74 -10.10
N PHE A 192 19.31 7.89 -10.09
CA PHE A 192 18.29 8.27 -11.09
C PHE A 192 18.89 8.79 -12.42
N HIS A 193 20.20 9.03 -12.49
CA HIS A 193 20.84 9.50 -13.72
C HIS A 193 20.70 8.46 -14.84
N ASP A 194 20.12 8.90 -15.97
CA ASP A 194 19.76 8.08 -17.15
C ASP A 194 18.69 7.00 -16.88
N GLN A 195 17.94 7.11 -15.78
CA GLN A 195 16.85 6.20 -15.47
C GLN A 195 15.50 6.75 -15.97
N PRO A 196 14.62 5.89 -16.52
CA PRO A 196 13.29 6.31 -16.97
C PRO A 196 12.33 6.53 -15.80
N VAL A 197 12.54 5.87 -14.65
CA VAL A 197 11.81 6.12 -13.41
C VAL A 197 12.28 7.45 -12.83
N ARG A 198 11.34 8.30 -12.40
CA ARG A 198 11.62 9.64 -11.87
C ARG A 198 11.36 9.75 -10.36
N ARG A 199 11.93 10.78 -9.73
CA ARG A 199 11.55 11.18 -8.37
C ARG A 199 10.16 11.84 -8.38
N CYS A 200 9.41 11.64 -7.30
CA CYS A 200 8.18 12.39 -7.08
C CYS A 200 8.51 13.88 -6.85
N THR A 201 7.64 14.74 -7.35
CA THR A 201 7.69 16.19 -7.20
C THR A 201 6.46 16.68 -6.43
N ALA A 202 6.45 17.94 -5.99
CA ALA A 202 5.27 18.53 -5.37
C ALA A 202 4.02 18.55 -6.28
N ALA A 203 4.20 18.37 -7.60
CA ALA A 203 3.10 18.24 -8.56
C ALA A 203 2.41 16.86 -8.50
N ASP A 204 3.09 15.85 -7.97
CA ASP A 204 2.62 14.46 -7.96
C ASP A 204 1.79 14.12 -6.73
N SER A 205 1.80 14.98 -5.71
CA SER A 205 1.01 14.84 -4.48
C SER A 205 -0.18 15.80 -4.51
N PRO A 206 -1.28 15.48 -5.23
CA PRO A 206 -2.46 16.35 -5.31
C PRO A 206 -3.08 16.61 -3.92
N VAL A 207 -2.90 15.69 -2.97
CA VAL A 207 -3.38 15.81 -1.58
C VAL A 207 -2.67 16.95 -0.82
N LEU A 208 -1.43 17.28 -1.18
CA LEU A 208 -0.63 18.32 -0.48
C LEU A 208 -0.72 19.71 -1.12
N GLN A 209 -1.21 19.81 -2.36
CA GLN A 209 -1.26 21.09 -3.07
C GLN A 209 -2.32 22.07 -2.53
N GLY A 210 -3.26 21.61 -1.70
CA GLY A 210 -4.20 22.49 -0.99
C GLY A 210 -3.57 23.37 0.09
N SER A 211 -2.32 23.10 0.49
CA SER A 211 -1.67 23.70 1.66
C SER A 211 -0.56 24.70 1.33
N GLY A 212 -0.08 24.75 0.08
CA GLY A 212 1.13 25.51 -0.26
C GLY A 212 0.94 26.43 -1.46
N GLY A 213 0.46 27.67 -1.26
CA GLY A 213 0.41 28.58 -2.40
C GLY A 213 -0.12 30.00 -2.24
N THR A 214 -0.59 30.44 -1.07
CA THR A 214 -0.78 31.85 -0.69
C THR A 214 -1.20 31.82 0.76
N ALA A 215 -0.70 32.72 1.61
CA ALA A 215 -1.03 32.83 3.03
C ALA A 215 -2.45 32.32 3.35
N HIS A 216 -2.54 31.05 3.73
CA HIS A 216 -3.78 30.51 4.27
C HIS A 216 -4.00 31.29 5.56
N PRO A 217 -5.21 31.83 5.80
CA PRO A 217 -5.52 32.38 7.11
C PRO A 217 -5.16 31.34 8.17
N ASP A 218 -4.62 31.79 9.30
CA ASP A 218 -4.21 30.93 10.42
C ASP A 218 -5.18 29.75 10.58
N PRO A 219 -4.71 28.50 10.73
CA PRO A 219 -5.56 27.33 10.96
C PRO A 219 -6.38 27.41 12.27
N GLU A 220 -6.35 28.53 12.97
CA GLU A 220 -7.25 28.83 14.07
C GLU A 220 -8.69 28.98 13.57
N SER A 221 -9.42 27.87 13.70
CA SER A 221 -10.87 27.71 13.53
C SER A 221 -11.39 27.69 12.10
N VAL A 222 -10.90 26.75 11.30
CA VAL A 222 -11.88 26.05 10.48
C VAL A 222 -12.88 25.41 11.45
N ASP A 223 -14.10 25.90 11.42
CA ASP A 223 -15.20 25.42 12.25
C ASP A 223 -15.42 23.92 11.99
N GLU A 224 -15.15 23.08 12.99
CA GLU A 224 -15.32 21.62 12.91
C GLU A 224 -16.73 21.25 12.42
N GLN A 225 -17.74 22.07 12.73
CA GLN A 225 -19.10 21.86 12.24
C GLN A 225 -19.20 22.02 10.72
N SER A 226 -18.43 22.93 10.14
CA SER A 226 -18.37 23.15 8.70
C SER A 226 -17.69 22.00 7.97
N GLU A 227 -16.62 21.41 8.54
CA GLU A 227 -16.00 20.20 7.95
C GLU A 227 -16.89 18.98 8.06
N GLN A 228 -17.56 18.81 9.20
CA GLN A 228 -18.53 17.73 9.38
C GLN A 228 -19.68 17.85 8.38
N ALA A 229 -20.26 19.03 8.21
CA ALA A 229 -21.33 19.25 7.23
C ALA A 229 -20.88 18.98 5.79
N VAL A 230 -19.64 19.36 5.44
CA VAL A 230 -19.06 19.07 4.12
C VAL A 230 -18.78 17.57 3.94
N SER A 231 -18.34 16.88 4.99
CA SER A 231 -18.16 15.43 4.98
C SER A 231 -19.49 14.69 4.74
N GLU A 232 -20.56 15.10 5.44
CA GLU A 232 -21.92 14.57 5.22
C GLU A 232 -22.40 14.82 3.78
N GLN A 233 -22.18 16.02 3.25
CA GLN A 233 -22.52 16.34 1.86
C GLN A 233 -21.68 15.53 0.86
N LEU A 234 -20.39 15.29 1.13
CA LEU A 234 -19.52 14.47 0.30
C LEU A 234 -20.01 13.02 0.27
N ASP A 235 -20.49 12.49 1.39
CA ASP A 235 -21.12 11.17 1.44
C ASP A 235 -22.43 11.08 0.64
N ASP A 236 -23.22 12.15 0.62
CA ASP A 236 -24.40 12.25 -0.23
C ASP A 236 -24.04 12.25 -1.73
N VAL A 237 -22.97 12.96 -2.10
CA VAL A 237 -22.40 12.96 -3.46
C VAL A 237 -21.91 11.56 -3.84
N ARG A 238 -21.13 10.89 -2.98
CA ARG A 238 -20.66 9.50 -3.20
C ARG A 238 -21.83 8.53 -3.39
N ARG A 239 -22.86 8.61 -2.53
CA ARG A 239 -24.06 7.77 -2.64
C ARG A 239 -24.84 8.05 -3.92
N TRP A 240 -24.90 9.29 -4.36
CA TRP A 240 -25.53 9.66 -5.63
C TRP A 240 -24.75 9.09 -6.82
N LEU A 241 -23.42 9.25 -6.87
CA LEU A 241 -22.54 8.73 -7.92
C LEU A 241 -22.65 7.21 -8.07
N ARG A 242 -22.59 6.47 -6.95
CA ARG A 242 -22.75 5.00 -6.94
C ARG A 242 -24.09 4.54 -7.53
N ARG A 243 -25.19 5.22 -7.21
CA ARG A 243 -26.52 4.90 -7.79
C ARG A 243 -26.59 5.13 -9.30
N HIS A 244 -25.69 5.92 -9.86
CA HIS A 244 -25.62 6.23 -11.29
C HIS A 244 -24.50 5.47 -12.03
N GLY A 245 -23.92 4.45 -11.39
CA GLY A 245 -22.93 3.56 -11.99
C GLY A 245 -21.50 4.09 -11.99
N TYR A 246 -21.22 5.15 -11.22
CA TYR A 246 -19.84 5.60 -10.99
C TYR A 246 -19.29 4.94 -9.73
N HIS A 247 -18.09 4.41 -9.82
CA HIS A 247 -17.40 3.73 -8.75
C HIS A 247 -16.20 4.55 -8.26
N GLU A 248 -16.04 4.61 -6.94
CA GLU A 248 -14.88 5.21 -6.28
C GLU A 248 -13.60 4.46 -6.70
N ASP A 249 -12.50 5.18 -6.86
CA ASP A 249 -11.18 4.70 -7.34
C ASP A 249 -11.17 4.13 -8.77
N VAL A 250 -12.33 4.05 -9.43
CA VAL A 250 -12.46 3.69 -10.85
C VAL A 250 -12.79 4.91 -11.67
N ASN A 251 -13.75 5.72 -11.22
CA ASN A 251 -14.24 6.87 -11.95
C ASN A 251 -13.96 8.19 -11.23
N PHE A 252 -13.85 8.17 -9.90
CA PHE A 252 -13.59 9.36 -9.10
C PHE A 252 -12.88 9.04 -7.79
N VAL A 253 -12.17 10.04 -7.23
CA VAL A 253 -11.60 10.03 -5.87
C VAL A 253 -12.16 11.24 -5.11
N PRO A 254 -12.86 11.05 -3.98
CA PRO A 254 -13.39 12.15 -3.20
C PRO A 254 -12.31 12.87 -2.40
N TYR A 255 -12.47 14.17 -2.21
CA TYR A 255 -11.64 14.99 -1.31
C TYR A 255 -12.46 16.19 -0.78
N ILE A 256 -11.90 16.93 0.16
CA ILE A 256 -12.46 18.21 0.62
C ILE A 256 -11.70 19.34 -0.07
N ASP A 257 -12.37 20.12 -0.92
CA ASP A 257 -11.79 21.30 -1.55
C ASP A 257 -11.82 22.45 -0.54
N ARG A 258 -10.65 23.04 -0.29
CA ARG A 258 -10.45 24.17 0.64
C ARG A 258 -9.99 25.46 -0.06
N ARG A 259 -9.83 25.46 -1.39
CA ARG A 259 -9.24 26.59 -2.13
C ARG A 259 -10.15 27.82 -2.17
N ASP A 260 -11.45 27.59 -2.34
CA ASP A 260 -12.47 28.63 -2.49
C ASP A 260 -13.59 28.47 -1.43
N GLY A 261 -13.20 28.24 -0.18
CA GLY A 261 -14.09 27.79 0.90
C GLY A 261 -14.07 26.27 1.06
N ILE A 262 -14.86 25.74 2.00
CA ILE A 262 -14.91 24.30 2.31
C ILE A 262 -16.11 23.69 1.58
N ARG A 263 -15.85 22.76 0.66
CA ARG A 263 -16.91 22.05 -0.08
C ARG A 263 -16.47 20.66 -0.51
N PRO A 264 -17.41 19.77 -0.88
CA PRO A 264 -17.07 18.47 -1.46
C PRO A 264 -16.27 18.65 -2.77
N GLY A 265 -15.26 17.81 -2.97
CA GLY A 265 -14.43 17.77 -4.16
C GLY A 265 -14.32 16.35 -4.73
N LEU A 266 -14.15 16.25 -6.04
CA LEU A 266 -13.93 15.00 -6.77
C LEU A 266 -12.80 15.15 -7.79
N TRP A 267 -11.79 14.30 -7.71
CA TRP A 267 -10.90 14.04 -8.83
C TRP A 267 -11.57 13.02 -9.73
N VAL A 268 -11.73 13.32 -11.00
CA VAL A 268 -12.46 12.50 -11.95
C VAL A 268 -11.57 12.14 -13.12
N ASP A 269 -11.69 10.90 -13.60
CA ASP A 269 -10.99 10.45 -14.79
C ASP A 269 -11.30 11.34 -16.02
N GLY A 270 -10.29 11.54 -16.86
CA GLY A 270 -10.21 12.64 -17.81
C GLY A 270 -11.32 12.68 -18.86
N GLY A 271 -11.96 11.55 -19.15
CA GLY A 271 -13.08 11.45 -20.08
C GLY A 271 -14.45 11.84 -19.47
N ALA A 272 -14.61 11.73 -18.15
CA ALA A 272 -15.91 11.81 -17.49
C ALA A 272 -16.15 13.16 -16.75
N ALA A 273 -15.11 13.95 -16.51
CA ALA A 273 -15.18 15.16 -15.68
C ALA A 273 -16.29 16.16 -16.09
N HIS A 274 -16.44 16.46 -17.38
CA HIS A 274 -17.48 17.39 -17.86
C HIS A 274 -18.90 16.80 -17.68
N GLU A 275 -19.07 15.50 -17.91
CA GLU A 275 -20.38 14.87 -17.72
C GLU A 275 -20.77 14.83 -16.24
N ILE A 276 -19.85 14.40 -15.38
CA ILE A 276 -20.06 14.32 -13.93
C ILE A 276 -20.36 15.71 -13.38
N ARG A 277 -19.58 16.74 -13.71
CA ARG A 277 -19.83 18.12 -13.27
C ARG A 277 -21.25 18.58 -13.62
N ARG A 278 -21.62 18.51 -14.91
CA ARG A 278 -22.96 18.91 -15.37
C ARG A 278 -24.09 18.19 -14.62
N ARG A 279 -23.92 16.91 -14.29
CA ARG A 279 -24.93 16.15 -13.57
C ARG A 279 -24.98 16.52 -12.08
N LEU A 280 -23.82 16.79 -11.47
CA LEU A 280 -23.76 17.24 -10.07
C LEU A 280 -24.35 18.63 -9.92
N ASP A 281 -24.08 19.56 -10.84
CA ASP A 281 -24.68 20.90 -10.85
C ASP A 281 -26.22 20.83 -10.91
N GLN A 282 -26.77 19.90 -11.69
CA GLN A 282 -28.23 19.69 -11.79
C GLN A 282 -28.87 19.17 -10.50
N VAL A 283 -28.12 18.46 -9.65
CA VAL A 283 -28.68 17.79 -8.46
C VAL A 283 -28.36 18.54 -7.18
N PHE A 284 -27.12 19.02 -7.04
CA PHE A 284 -26.60 19.66 -5.84
C PHE A 284 -26.54 21.19 -5.97
N GLY A 285 -26.74 21.73 -7.17
CA GLY A 285 -26.62 23.15 -7.47
C GLY A 285 -25.27 23.48 -8.12
N ASP A 286 -25.26 24.55 -8.91
CA ASP A 286 -24.07 25.02 -9.63
C ASP A 286 -22.90 25.23 -8.67
N ASP A 287 -21.74 24.66 -8.98
CA ASP A 287 -20.48 24.78 -8.24
C ASP A 287 -20.53 24.30 -6.76
N ALA A 288 -21.60 23.60 -6.36
CA ALA A 288 -21.74 23.03 -5.03
C ALA A 288 -20.73 21.89 -4.74
N VAL A 289 -20.18 21.28 -5.80
CA VAL A 289 -19.16 20.23 -5.73
C VAL A 289 -18.02 20.60 -6.67
N ALA A 290 -16.79 20.70 -6.15
CA ALA A 290 -15.61 20.87 -6.98
C ALA A 290 -15.38 19.57 -7.78
N VAL A 291 -15.26 19.69 -9.10
CA VAL A 291 -14.94 18.54 -9.96
C VAL A 291 -13.68 18.85 -10.73
N GLU A 292 -12.60 18.16 -10.43
CA GLU A 292 -11.32 18.32 -11.09
C GLU A 292 -11.03 17.16 -12.01
N LYS A 293 -10.53 17.49 -13.20
CA LYS A 293 -10.02 16.47 -14.12
C LYS A 293 -8.67 16.00 -13.60
N ASN A 294 -8.53 14.69 -13.41
CA ASN A 294 -7.24 14.13 -13.09
C ASN A 294 -6.30 14.19 -14.31
N ALA A 295 -5.01 14.43 -14.04
CA ALA A 295 -3.95 14.37 -15.04
C ALA A 295 -3.57 12.93 -15.41
N TYR A 296 -3.85 11.98 -14.52
CA TYR A 296 -3.54 10.56 -14.66
C TYR A 296 -4.80 9.73 -14.98
N ASP A 297 -4.61 8.70 -15.79
CA ASP A 297 -5.62 7.70 -16.09
C ASP A 297 -5.73 6.71 -14.92
N PHE A 298 -6.95 6.53 -14.39
CA PHE A 298 -7.14 5.73 -13.16
C PHE A 298 -6.91 4.24 -13.37
N GLU A 299 -7.16 3.74 -14.58
CA GLU A 299 -6.92 2.34 -14.91
C GLU A 299 -5.41 2.08 -15.01
N ALA A 300 -4.66 2.98 -15.65
CA ALA A 300 -3.20 2.89 -15.75
C ALA A 300 -2.53 2.96 -14.37
N VAL A 301 -2.94 3.88 -13.49
CA VAL A 301 -2.38 4.01 -12.13
C VAL A 301 -2.62 2.74 -11.31
N ARG A 302 -3.86 2.22 -11.29
CA ARG A 302 -4.17 0.97 -10.56
C ARG A 302 -3.41 -0.21 -11.12
N LYS A 303 -3.36 -0.35 -12.45
CA LYS A 303 -2.60 -1.42 -13.08
C LYS A 303 -1.12 -1.36 -12.68
N ALA A 304 -0.51 -0.17 -12.71
CA ALA A 304 0.86 0.01 -12.28
C ALA A 304 1.05 -0.37 -10.80
N GLN A 305 0.11 0.00 -9.92
CA GLN A 305 0.15 -0.38 -8.51
C GLN A 305 0.08 -1.91 -8.34
N ASP A 306 -0.86 -2.58 -9.01
CA ASP A 306 -1.00 -4.05 -9.00
C ASP A 306 0.26 -4.76 -9.52
N ASP A 307 0.84 -4.23 -10.59
CA ASP A 307 2.07 -4.77 -11.19
C ASP A 307 3.28 -4.61 -10.24
N LEU A 308 3.28 -3.61 -9.35
CA LEU A 308 4.37 -3.35 -8.39
C LEU A 308 4.27 -4.20 -7.11
N LEU A 309 3.08 -4.69 -6.74
CA LEU A 309 2.88 -5.52 -5.53
C LEU A 309 3.88 -6.68 -5.40
N PRO A 310 4.20 -7.44 -6.48
CA PRO A 310 5.17 -8.54 -6.39
C PRO A 310 6.62 -8.10 -6.13
N LEU A 311 6.95 -6.81 -6.32
CA LEU A 311 8.26 -6.24 -6.02
C LEU A 311 8.36 -5.66 -4.60
N MET A 312 7.26 -5.64 -3.84
CA MET A 312 7.27 -5.19 -2.45
C MET A 312 7.99 -6.20 -1.55
N GLY A 313 8.75 -5.71 -0.57
CA GLY A 313 9.48 -6.55 0.37
C GLY A 313 10.15 -5.79 1.51
N ASP A 314 10.62 -6.53 2.51
CA ASP A 314 10.68 -6.02 3.89
C ASP A 314 12.07 -5.49 4.30
N GLY A 315 12.70 -4.64 3.48
CA GLY A 315 13.79 -3.77 3.99
C GLY A 315 15.23 -4.04 3.53
N GLY A 316 15.44 -4.60 2.34
CA GLY A 316 16.74 -4.58 1.65
C GLY A 316 16.91 -3.36 0.73
N PRO A 317 18.14 -2.97 0.36
CA PRO A 317 18.38 -1.94 -0.66
C PRO A 317 17.67 -2.26 -1.97
N GLY A 318 16.93 -1.29 -2.49
CA GLY A 318 16.08 -1.42 -3.67
C GLY A 318 14.68 -1.98 -3.42
N ASN A 319 14.35 -2.40 -2.19
CA ASN A 319 13.00 -2.90 -1.90
C ASN A 319 11.97 -1.77 -1.86
N ILE A 320 10.79 -2.05 -2.38
CA ILE A 320 9.60 -1.22 -2.21
C ILE A 320 8.97 -1.55 -0.86
N VAL A 321 8.85 -0.54 0.01
CA VAL A 321 8.27 -0.66 1.36
C VAL A 321 6.90 -0.02 1.47
N SER A 322 6.51 0.79 0.50
CA SER A 322 5.16 1.35 0.40
C SER A 322 4.83 1.72 -1.03
N SER A 323 3.55 1.67 -1.36
CA SER A 323 3.02 2.25 -2.59
C SER A 323 1.73 3.01 -2.27
N THR A 324 1.61 4.23 -2.76
CA THR A 324 0.36 5.00 -2.75
C THR A 324 0.02 5.40 -4.17
N GLY A 325 -1.26 5.60 -4.48
CA GLY A 325 -1.72 5.83 -5.84
C GLY A 325 -2.60 7.06 -5.97
N LEU A 326 -3.77 6.86 -6.58
CA LEU A 326 -4.76 7.89 -6.88
C LEU A 326 -4.96 8.91 -5.74
N PRO A 327 -5.22 10.19 -6.05
CA PRO A 327 -5.42 10.75 -7.39
C PRO A 327 -4.10 11.11 -8.11
N GLY A 328 -2.93 10.76 -7.57
CA GLY A 328 -1.64 11.01 -8.21
C GLY A 328 -1.17 9.85 -9.12
N PRO A 329 0.09 9.90 -9.60
CA PRO A 329 0.77 8.71 -10.07
C PRO A 329 1.01 7.76 -8.88
N VAL A 330 1.44 6.53 -9.16
CA VAL A 330 1.91 5.63 -8.09
C VAL A 330 3.19 6.22 -7.49
N GLN A 331 3.14 6.58 -6.21
CA GLN A 331 4.30 6.99 -5.43
C GLN A 331 4.83 5.78 -4.66
N ILE A 332 6.09 5.45 -4.89
CA ILE A 332 6.76 4.30 -4.31
C ILE A 332 7.74 4.78 -3.24
N GLY A 333 7.60 4.31 -2.01
CA GLY A 333 8.66 4.42 -1.00
C GLY A 333 9.62 3.25 -1.11
N MET A 334 10.92 3.52 -1.22
CA MET A 334 11.96 2.49 -1.39
C MET A 334 13.03 2.60 -0.33
N VAL A 335 13.63 1.49 0.11
CA VAL A 335 14.83 1.54 0.98
C VAL A 335 16.06 1.59 0.09
N ASP A 336 16.94 2.57 0.29
CA ASP A 336 18.21 2.76 -0.45
C ASP A 336 18.07 2.44 -1.96
N PRO A 337 17.38 3.30 -2.75
CA PRO A 337 17.09 3.00 -4.16
C PRO A 337 18.33 2.57 -4.94
N THR A 338 18.20 1.50 -5.73
CA THR A 338 19.28 0.97 -6.58
C THR A 338 18.89 1.03 -8.04
N ARG A 339 19.89 1.11 -8.93
CA ARG A 339 19.65 1.07 -10.38
C ARG A 339 18.93 -0.21 -10.81
N GLU A 340 19.31 -1.35 -10.22
CA GLU A 340 18.69 -2.63 -10.52
C GLU A 340 17.19 -2.64 -10.16
N ALA A 341 16.82 -2.08 -9.00
CA ALA A 341 15.42 -1.98 -8.62
C ALA A 341 14.64 -1.00 -9.53
N LEU A 342 15.23 0.13 -9.92
CA LEU A 342 14.62 1.05 -10.88
C LEU A 342 14.44 0.41 -12.26
N ASP A 343 15.40 -0.38 -12.73
CA ASP A 343 15.31 -1.12 -13.99
C ASP A 343 14.19 -2.18 -13.93
N GLN A 344 14.04 -2.87 -12.79
CA GLN A 344 12.95 -3.83 -12.58
C GLN A 344 11.57 -3.16 -12.60
N ILE A 345 11.43 -2.01 -11.93
CA ILE A 345 10.21 -1.20 -11.99
C ILE A 345 9.92 -0.80 -13.45
N ALA A 346 10.90 -0.19 -14.13
CA ALA A 346 10.74 0.27 -15.51
C ALA A 346 10.38 -0.85 -16.51
N ALA A 347 10.72 -2.10 -16.19
CA ALA A 347 10.41 -3.25 -17.04
C ALA A 347 8.95 -3.69 -16.96
N ILE A 348 8.22 -3.36 -15.88
CA ILE A 348 6.88 -3.91 -15.62
C ILE A 348 5.77 -2.85 -15.61
N VAL A 349 6.09 -1.58 -15.37
CA VAL A 349 5.11 -0.48 -15.37
C VAL A 349 5.40 0.59 -16.42
N ASP A 350 4.37 1.35 -16.79
CA ASP A 350 4.56 2.62 -17.49
C ASP A 350 5.14 3.65 -16.52
N VAL A 351 6.42 4.02 -16.73
CA VAL A 351 7.14 4.97 -15.88
C VAL A 351 6.52 6.37 -15.83
N SER A 352 5.64 6.72 -16.78
CA SER A 352 4.96 8.02 -16.77
C SER A 352 3.93 8.15 -15.64
N VAL A 353 3.42 7.03 -15.12
CA VAL A 353 2.44 6.96 -14.04
C VAL A 353 3.06 6.51 -12.70
N VAL A 354 4.38 6.47 -12.60
CA VAL A 354 5.11 6.04 -11.39
C VAL A 354 6.21 7.04 -11.03
N CYS A 355 6.37 7.30 -9.74
CA CYS A 355 7.50 8.04 -9.21
C CYS A 355 7.97 7.46 -7.87
N VAL A 356 9.22 7.72 -7.51
CA VAL A 356 9.79 7.30 -6.22
C VAL A 356 9.78 8.46 -5.25
N ASP A 357 9.20 8.27 -4.07
CA ASP A 357 9.14 9.26 -3.00
C ASP A 357 10.53 9.41 -2.35
N PRO A 358 11.18 10.58 -2.50
CA PRO A 358 12.50 10.81 -1.92
C PRO A 358 12.51 10.79 -0.38
N GLN A 359 11.40 11.14 0.29
CA GLN A 359 11.33 11.20 1.75
C GLN A 359 11.38 9.81 2.39
N LEU A 360 10.77 8.83 1.71
CA LEU A 360 10.81 7.43 2.10
C LEU A 360 12.11 6.73 1.62
N SER A 361 12.84 7.37 0.69
CA SER A 361 14.07 6.87 0.05
C SER A 361 15.38 7.13 0.80
N GLY A 362 15.35 7.24 2.12
CA GLY A 362 16.56 7.42 2.94
C GLY A 362 17.20 8.81 2.85
N VAL A 363 16.57 9.77 2.16
CA VAL A 363 16.95 11.18 2.21
C VAL A 363 16.32 11.79 3.46
N ARG A 364 17.12 12.07 4.49
CA ARG A 364 16.69 12.98 5.55
C ARG A 364 16.35 14.30 4.87
N ALA A 365 15.07 14.69 4.88
CA ALA A 365 14.73 16.10 4.70
C ALA A 365 15.62 16.88 5.68
N GLU A 366 16.44 17.81 5.18
CA GLU A 366 17.16 18.72 6.05
C GLU A 366 16.12 19.38 6.95
N VAL A 367 16.09 18.97 8.22
CA VAL A 367 15.27 19.63 9.23
C VAL A 367 15.83 21.03 9.29
N GLY A 368 15.10 21.97 8.67
CA GLY A 368 15.42 23.39 8.68
C GLY A 368 15.79 23.79 10.09
N THR A 369 17.04 24.20 10.25
CA THR A 369 17.51 24.77 11.51
C THR A 369 16.82 26.12 11.64
N PRO A 370 16.16 26.42 12.78
CA PRO A 370 15.54 27.73 13.00
C PRO A 370 16.56 28.87 12.99
#